data_AF-A0A416HZ23-F1
#
_entry.id   AF-A0A416HZ23-F1
#
_cell.length_a   1.000
_cell.length_b   1.000
_cell.length_c   1.000
_cell.angle_alpha   90.00
_cell.angle_beta   90.00
_cell.angle_gamma   90.00
#
_symmetry.space_group_name_H-M   'P 1'
#
loop_
_entity.id
_entity.type
_entity.pdbx_description
1 polymer ?
#
loop_
_entity_poly.entity_id
_entity_poly.type
_entity_poly.pdbx_seq_one_letter_code
_entity_poly.pdbx_strand_id
1 'polypeptide(L)'
;MEFNESFILGCSAIGAGLAVIAGIGPGVGQGIAAGHAAAAVGRNPGAKSDITSTMLLGQAVAETTGLYGLLVAMLLMFVKPLI
;
A
#
# COMPACT_ATOMS: atom_id res chain seq x y z
N MET A 1 15.57 -0.56 -33.01
CA MET A 1 15.14 -1.90 -32.56
C MET A 1 13.71 -1.72 -32.10
N GLU A 2 12.73 -2.10 -32.92
CA GLU A 2 11.34 -2.16 -32.45
C GLU A 2 11.22 -3.35 -31.51
N PHE A 3 10.92 -3.10 -30.25
CA PHE A 3 10.60 -4.17 -29.32
C PHE A 3 9.20 -4.71 -29.68
N ASN A 4 9.03 -6.03 -29.67
CA ASN A 4 7.72 -6.61 -29.94
C ASN A 4 6.75 -6.31 -28.78
N GLU A 5 5.46 -6.20 -29.08
CA GLU A 5 4.41 -5.91 -28.10
C GLU A 5 4.40 -6.90 -26.93
N SER A 6 4.61 -8.19 -27.21
CA SER A 6 4.67 -9.25 -26.20
C SER A 6 5.78 -9.03 -25.17
N PHE A 7 6.92 -8.46 -25.58
CA PHE A 7 8.04 -8.16 -24.72
C PHE A 7 7.70 -6.99 -23.78
N ILE A 8 7.08 -5.94 -24.30
CA ILE A 8 6.61 -4.79 -23.50
C ILE A 8 5.56 -5.25 -22.48
N LEU A 9 4.60 -6.09 -22.89
CA LEU A 9 3.60 -6.67 -21.99
C LEU A 9 4.24 -7.54 -20.90
N GLY A 10 5.22 -8.38 -21.26
CA GLY A 10 5.93 -9.22 -20.31
C GLY A 10 6.66 -8.40 -19.25
N CYS A 11 7.39 -7.36 -19.66
CA CYS A 11 8.05 -6.44 -18.72
C CYS A 11 7.04 -5.65 -17.88
N SER A 12 5.92 -5.23 -18.45
CA SER A 12 4.85 -4.52 -17.73
C SER A 12 4.23 -5.38 -16.64
N ALA A 13 4.02 -6.68 -16.88
CA ALA A 13 3.50 -7.61 -15.88
C ALA A 13 4.48 -7.81 -14.71
N ILE A 14 5.78 -7.91 -14.99
CA ILE A 14 6.82 -7.97 -13.94
C ILE A 14 6.86 -6.66 -13.16
N GLY A 15 6.83 -5.51 -13.85
CA GLY A 15 6.80 -4.19 -13.23
C GLY A 15 5.59 -3.98 -12.32
N ALA A 16 4.41 -4.47 -12.72
CA ALA A 16 3.21 -4.43 -11.89
C ALA A 16 3.36 -5.25 -10.60
N GLY A 17 3.93 -6.46 -10.69
CA GLY A 17 4.24 -7.28 -9.52
C GLY A 17 5.25 -6.64 -8.57
N LEU A 18 6.28 -5.97 -9.12
CA LEU A 18 7.26 -5.24 -8.32
C LEU A 18 6.66 -3.99 -7.65
N ALA A 19 5.76 -3.28 -8.33
CA ALA A 19 5.12 -2.09 -7.78
C ALA A 19 4.32 -2.38 -6.51
N VAL A 20 3.60 -3.51 -6.45
CA VAL A 20 2.79 -3.88 -5.28
C VAL A 20 3.62 -4.33 -4.06
N ILE A 21 4.93 -4.60 -4.22
CA ILE A 21 5.84 -4.83 -3.10
C ILE A 21 5.91 -3.61 -2.16
N ALA A 22 5.60 -2.40 -2.67
CA ALA A 22 5.47 -1.19 -1.86
C ALA A 22 4.54 -1.38 -0.64
N GLY A 23 3.57 -2.29 -0.71
CA GLY A 23 2.65 -2.63 0.39
C GLY A 23 3.32 -3.20 1.64
N ILE A 24 4.58 -3.65 1.58
CA ILE A 24 5.33 -4.11 2.76
C ILE A 24 5.50 -2.97 3.78
N GLY A 25 5.83 -1.76 3.32
CA GLY A 25 6.05 -0.60 4.19
C GLY A 25 4.82 -0.24 5.04
N PRO A 26 3.66 0.03 4.40
CA PRO A 26 2.39 0.23 5.10
C PRO A 26 2.03 -0.93 6.02
N GLY A 27 2.12 -2.17 5.55
CA GLY A 27 1.77 -3.35 6.35
C GLY A 27 2.55 -3.44 7.66
N VAL A 28 3.85 -3.18 7.63
CA VAL A 28 4.69 -3.15 8.84
C VAL A 28 4.33 -1.95 9.74
N GLY A 29 4.28 -0.74 9.16
CA GLY A 29 4.03 0.49 9.92
C GLY A 29 2.65 0.50 10.60
N GLN A 30 1.62 0.08 9.88
CA GLN A 30 0.25 -0.01 10.39
C GLN A 30 0.10 -1.10 11.44
N GLY A 31 0.80 -2.25 11.29
CA GLY A 31 0.83 -3.30 12.30
C GLY A 31 1.42 -2.83 13.63
N ILE A 32 2.52 -2.08 13.57
CA ILE A 32 3.14 -1.45 14.76
C ILE A 32 2.17 -0.43 15.39
N ALA A 33 1.56 0.45 14.58
CA ALA A 33 0.60 1.43 15.07
C ALA A 33 -0.61 0.76 15.74
N ALA A 34 -1.13 -0.32 15.16
CA ALA A 34 -2.23 -1.10 15.73
C ALA A 34 -1.85 -1.77 17.06
N GLY A 35 -0.64 -2.33 17.17
CA GLY A 35 -0.14 -2.89 18.43
C GLY A 35 -0.06 -1.86 19.55
N HIS A 36 0.46 -0.66 19.26
CA HIS A 36 0.52 0.44 20.22
C HIS A 36 -0.86 0.96 20.61
N ALA A 37 -1.78 1.09 19.64
CA ALA A 37 -3.15 1.49 19.91
C ALA A 37 -3.86 0.48 20.82
N ALA A 38 -3.74 -0.82 20.55
CA ALA A 38 -4.33 -1.88 21.37
C ALA A 38 -3.80 -1.83 22.82
N ALA A 39 -2.49 -1.68 23.00
CA ALA A 39 -1.87 -1.53 24.32
C ALA A 39 -2.33 -0.24 25.04
N ALA A 40 -2.51 0.86 24.31
CA ALA A 40 -3.01 2.11 24.87
C ALA A 40 -4.47 2.00 25.32
N VAL A 41 -5.34 1.35 24.52
CA VAL A 41 -6.74 1.08 24.90
C VAL A 41 -6.81 0.19 26.13
N GLY A 42 -5.98 -0.84 26.22
CA GLY A 42 -5.91 -1.70 27.40
C GLY A 42 -5.53 -0.96 28.69
N ARG A 43 -4.65 0.05 28.59
CA ARG A 43 -4.24 0.90 29.73
C ARG A 43 -5.26 1.98 30.07
N ASN A 44 -5.96 2.54 29.08
CA ASN A 44 -6.96 3.58 29.28
C ASN A 44 -8.21 3.33 28.42
N PRO A 45 -9.14 2.47 28.87
CA PRO A 45 -10.35 2.13 28.11
C PRO A 45 -11.26 3.32 27.82
N GLY A 46 -11.25 4.35 28.68
CA GLY A 46 -12.06 5.56 28.50
C GLY A 46 -11.65 6.39 27.29
N ALA A 47 -10.38 6.28 26.86
CA ALA A 47 -9.84 7.00 25.69
C ALA A 47 -9.91 6.19 24.38
N LYS A 48 -10.64 5.06 24.35
CA LYS A 48 -10.68 4.15 23.19
C LYS A 48 -11.00 4.86 21.87
N SER A 49 -11.98 5.76 21.89
CA SER A 49 -12.44 6.48 20.69
C SER A 49 -11.32 7.33 20.07
N ASP A 50 -10.64 8.11 20.90
CA ASP A 50 -9.59 9.03 20.47
C ASP A 50 -8.34 8.28 19.99
N ILE A 51 -7.97 7.21 20.70
CA ILE A 51 -6.86 6.33 20.31
C ILE A 51 -7.13 5.70 18.95
N THR A 52 -8.34 5.16 18.74
CA THR A 52 -8.72 4.50 17.48
C THR A 52 -8.77 5.52 16.34
N SER A 53 -9.33 6.71 16.56
CA SER A 53 -9.38 7.77 15.54
C SER A 53 -7.98 8.22 15.13
N THR A 54 -7.09 8.41 16.10
CA THR A 54 -5.69 8.79 15.84
C THR A 54 -4.94 7.69 15.09
N MET A 55 -5.13 6.42 15.48
CA MET A 55 -4.55 5.28 14.80
C MET A 55 -5.02 5.20 13.34
N LEU A 56 -6.33 5.28 13.09
CA LEU A 56 -6.88 5.20 11.74
C LEU A 56 -6.41 6.35 10.85
N LEU A 57 -6.30 7.57 11.38
CA LEU A 57 -5.73 8.70 10.65
C LEU A 57 -4.28 8.43 10.24
N GLY A 58 -3.45 7.96 11.18
CA GLY A 58 -2.06 7.61 10.90
C GLY A 58 -1.93 6.46 9.90
N GLN A 59 -2.78 5.43 10.02
CA GLN A 59 -2.80 4.29 9.11
C GLN A 59 -3.24 4.69 7.69
N ALA A 60 -4.20 5.60 7.56
CA ALA A 60 -4.64 6.12 6.26
C ALA A 60 -3.52 6.87 5.54
N VAL A 61 -2.73 7.69 6.26
CA VAL A 61 -1.56 8.36 5.69
C VAL A 61 -0.48 7.35 5.31
N ALA A 62 -0.23 6.35 6.17
CA ALA A 62 0.76 5.31 5.91
C ALA A 62 0.41 4.43 4.69
N GLU A 63 -0.88 4.19 4.42
CA GLU A 63 -1.35 3.36 3.29
C GLU A 63 -1.05 3.94 1.91
N THR A 64 -0.81 5.26 1.83
CA THR A 64 -0.73 6.00 0.55
C THR A 64 0.30 5.41 -0.43
N THR A 65 1.46 4.96 0.03
CA THR A 65 2.48 4.36 -0.84
C THR A 65 2.09 2.98 -1.36
N GLY A 66 1.32 2.20 -0.57
CA GLY A 66 0.71 0.96 -1.02
C GLY A 66 -0.29 1.20 -2.15
N LEU A 67 -1.13 2.24 -2.00
CA LEU A 67 -2.07 2.66 -3.04
C LEU A 67 -1.36 3.16 -4.32
N TYR A 68 -0.23 3.85 -4.20
CA TYR A 68 0.57 4.24 -5.37
C TYR A 68 1.13 3.02 -6.11
N GLY A 69 1.63 2.02 -5.39
CA GLY A 69 2.06 0.74 -5.98
C GLY A 69 0.93 0.02 -6.71
N LEU A 70 -0.25 -0.05 -6.09
CA LEU A 70 -1.45 -0.62 -6.71
C LEU A 70 -1.89 0.16 -7.96
N LEU A 71 -1.90 1.49 -7.89
CA LEU A 71 -2.26 2.35 -9.02
C LEU A 71 -1.33 2.10 -10.21
N VAL A 72 -0.02 2.07 -9.99
CA VAL A 72 0.96 1.78 -11.05
C VAL A 72 0.73 0.39 -11.64
N ALA A 73 0.50 -0.62 -10.81
CA ALA A 73 0.19 -1.97 -11.28
C ALA A 73 -1.07 -2.00 -12.15
N MET A 74 -2.13 -1.30 -11.75
CA MET A 74 -3.36 -1.19 -12.55
C MET A 74 -3.13 -0.48 -13.89
N LEU A 75 -2.35 0.60 -13.90
CA LEU A 75 -2.02 1.31 -15.13
C LEU A 75 -1.25 0.42 -16.11
N LEU A 76 -0.25 -0.34 -15.63
CA LEU A 76 0.53 -1.26 -16.46
C LEU A 76 -0.31 -2.41 -17.04
N MET A 77 -1.26 -2.94 -16.27
CA MET A 77 -2.04 -4.11 -16.67
C MET A 77 -3.28 -3.79 -17.52
N PHE A 78 -3.95 -2.67 -17.21
CA PHE A 78 -5.27 -2.36 -17.80
C PHE A 78 -5.24 -1.16 -18.75
N VAL A 79 -4.45 -0.14 -18.45
CA VAL A 79 -4.32 1.04 -19.33
C VAL A 79 -3.27 0.81 -20.41
N LYS A 80 -2.20 0.07 -20.09
CA LYS A 80 -1.11 -0.33 -21.00
C LYS A 80 -0.53 0.86 -21.80
N PRO A 81 -0.07 1.93 -21.13
CA PRO A 81 0.32 3.18 -21.81
C PRO A 81 1.62 3.10 -22.63
N LEU A 82 2.31 1.94 -22.61
CA LEU A 82 3.61 1.74 -23.25
C LEU A 82 3.50 1.02 -24.60
N ILE A 83 2.28 0.73 -25.04
CA ILE A 83 1.94 0.00 -26.27
C ILE A 83 1.08 0.91 -27.13
#